data_AF-A0A1Y5HS67-F1
#
_entry.id   AF-A0A1Y5HS67-F1
#
_cell.length_a   1.000
_cell.length_b   1.000
_cell.length_c   1.000
_cell.angle_alpha   90.00
_cell.angle_beta   90.00
_cell.angle_gamma   90.00
#
_symmetry.space_group_name_H-M   'P 1'
#
loop_
_entity.id
_entity.type
_entity.pdbx_description
1 polymer ?
#
loop_
_entity_poly.entity_id
_entity_poly.type
_entity_poly.pdbx_seq_one_letter_code
_entity_poly.pdbx_strand_id
1 'polypeptide(L)'
;MEFSFELLALLSLIAVLAGFIDAIAGGGGLLTIPALLFTGMSPVQAIATNKLQACFGSFTATRFFIKQKLVSPKKQVWGIIAAAIGAAIGALAIQLFDSQILITLLPFALILIALYLVVAKNLGEPADKPKLNKKNFNASFISGIGFYDGFFGPGTGTFFTLSYCKMRAMSLIQATAHAKLMNFTTNIVSLM
;
A
#
# COMPACT_ATOMS: atom_id res chain seq x y z
N MET A 1 21.53 -14.46 -12.60
CA MET A 1 20.97 -13.22 -13.18
C MET A 1 22.01 -12.14 -12.93
N GLU A 2 22.73 -11.69 -13.96
CA GLU A 2 23.69 -10.59 -13.82
C GLU A 2 22.97 -9.27 -14.11
N PHE A 3 22.91 -8.38 -13.12
CA PHE A 3 22.31 -7.05 -13.29
C PHE A 3 23.35 -6.11 -13.87
N SER A 4 23.13 -5.63 -15.10
CA SER A 4 23.97 -4.59 -15.69
C SER A 4 23.79 -3.26 -14.98
N PHE A 5 24.79 -2.38 -15.07
CA PHE A 5 24.74 -1.07 -14.44
C PHE A 5 23.59 -0.22 -15.02
N GLU A 6 23.34 -0.33 -16.32
CA GLU A 6 22.25 0.36 -17.01
C GLU A 6 20.88 -0.09 -16.49
N LEU A 7 20.71 -1.40 -16.26
CA LEU A 7 19.47 -1.95 -15.71
C LEU A 7 19.24 -1.47 -14.27
N LEU A 8 20.29 -1.48 -13.43
CA LEU A 8 20.20 -0.96 -12.06
C LEU A 8 19.87 0.54 -12.05
N ALA A 9 20.45 1.33 -12.94
CA ALA A 9 20.15 2.75 -13.08
C ALA A 9 18.69 2.98 -13.47
N LEU A 10 18.17 2.22 -14.44
CA LEU A 10 16.78 2.27 -14.87
C LEU A 10 15.80 1.88 -13.74
N LEU A 11 16.06 0.76 -13.06
CA LEU A 11 15.24 0.31 -11.94
C LEU A 11 15.26 1.31 -10.78
N SER A 12 16.41 1.93 -10.51
CA SER A 12 16.53 2.99 -9.50
C SER A 12 15.68 4.21 -9.86
N LEU A 13 15.70 4.63 -11.13
CA LEU A 13 14.84 5.72 -11.62
C LEU A 13 13.36 5.39 -11.44
N ILE A 14 12.94 4.17 -11.84
CA ILE A 14 11.57 3.69 -11.67
C ILE A 14 11.18 3.67 -10.19
N ALA A 15 12.07 3.18 -9.31
CA ALA A 15 11.83 3.13 -7.88
C ALA A 15 11.65 4.53 -7.25
N VAL A 16 12.42 5.53 -7.70
CA VAL A 16 12.26 6.92 -7.26
C VAL A 16 10.92 7.49 -7.72
N LEU A 17 10.56 7.33 -9.00
CA LEU A 17 9.28 7.79 -9.54
C LEU A 17 8.09 7.10 -8.85
N ALA A 18 8.18 5.78 -8.67
CA ALA A 18 7.17 5.01 -7.96
C ALA A 18 7.07 5.43 -6.50
N GLY A 19 8.18 5.69 -5.82
CA GLY A 19 8.19 6.22 -4.45
C GLY A 19 7.52 7.59 -4.33
N PHE A 20 7.70 8.46 -5.33
CA PHE A 20 7.01 9.75 -5.41
C PHE A 20 5.50 9.59 -5.62
N ILE A 21 5.09 8.74 -6.55
CA ILE A 21 3.66 8.41 -6.79
C ILE A 21 3.06 7.75 -5.55
N ASP A 22 3.81 6.87 -4.89
CA ASP A 22 3.38 6.24 -3.67
C ASP A 22 3.18 7.28 -2.57
N ALA A 23 4.08 8.25 -2.41
CA ALA A 23 3.93 9.32 -1.42
C ALA A 23 2.66 10.16 -1.64
N ILE A 24 2.26 10.40 -2.90
CA ILE A 24 1.08 11.21 -3.26
C ILE A 24 -0.23 10.39 -3.19
N ALA A 25 -0.29 9.27 -3.91
CA ALA A 25 -1.53 8.54 -4.18
C ALA A 25 -1.54 7.10 -3.61
N GLY A 26 -0.38 6.52 -3.30
CA GLY A 26 -0.28 5.16 -2.75
C GLY A 26 -0.38 4.02 -3.76
N GLY A 27 0.05 4.28 -5.00
CA GLY A 27 0.00 3.32 -6.12
C GLY A 27 1.37 2.98 -6.71
N GLY A 28 2.49 3.31 -6.04
CA GLY A 28 3.84 3.11 -6.60
C GLY A 28 4.14 1.66 -6.98
N GLY A 29 3.59 0.71 -6.21
CA GLY A 29 3.68 -0.73 -6.48
C GLY A 29 3.16 -1.15 -7.87
N LEU A 30 2.24 -0.39 -8.47
CA LEU A 30 1.74 -0.66 -9.82
C LEU A 30 2.80 -0.40 -10.90
N LEU A 31 3.84 0.38 -10.61
CA LEU A 31 4.96 0.61 -11.52
C LEU A 31 6.14 -0.31 -11.23
N THR A 32 6.52 -0.44 -9.96
CA THR A 32 7.71 -1.20 -9.56
C THR A 32 7.55 -2.70 -9.76
N ILE A 33 6.38 -3.27 -9.46
CA ILE A 33 6.18 -4.72 -9.60
C ILE A 33 6.30 -5.17 -11.05
N PRO A 34 5.61 -4.57 -12.05
CA PRO A 34 5.86 -4.89 -13.45
C PRO A 34 7.33 -4.71 -13.85
N ALA A 35 7.96 -3.60 -13.47
CA ALA A 35 9.35 -3.33 -13.83
C ALA A 35 10.31 -4.41 -13.30
N LEU A 36 10.09 -4.88 -12.06
CA LEU A 36 10.87 -5.97 -11.46
C LEU A 36 10.56 -7.32 -12.11
N LEU A 37 9.30 -7.60 -12.42
CA LEU A 37 8.93 -8.82 -13.15
C LEU A 37 9.57 -8.87 -14.55
N PHE A 38 9.69 -7.73 -15.25
CA PHE A 38 10.35 -7.65 -16.55
C PHE A 38 11.83 -8.04 -16.50
N THR A 39 12.48 -7.99 -15.33
CA THR A 39 13.86 -8.46 -15.19
C THR A 39 13.96 -9.98 -15.00
N GLY A 40 12.84 -10.69 -14.95
CA GLY A 40 12.78 -12.12 -14.69
C GLY A 40 12.80 -12.50 -13.21
N MET A 41 12.60 -11.55 -12.29
CA MET A 41 12.39 -11.88 -10.87
C MET A 41 11.10 -12.69 -10.68
N SER A 42 11.08 -13.56 -9.68
CA SER A 42 9.83 -14.24 -9.29
C SER A 42 8.83 -13.22 -8.72
N PRO A 43 7.51 -13.50 -8.76
CA PRO A 43 6.49 -12.63 -8.14
C PRO A 43 6.77 -12.32 -6.68
N VAL A 44 7.22 -13.32 -5.91
CA VAL A 44 7.53 -13.16 -4.50
C VAL A 44 8.71 -12.20 -4.31
N GLN A 45 9.77 -12.33 -5.13
CA GLN A 45 10.90 -11.40 -5.10
C GLN A 45 10.48 -9.98 -5.49
N ALA A 46 9.70 -9.82 -6.55
CA ALA A 46 9.23 -8.51 -7.00
C ALA A 46 8.35 -7.81 -5.95
N ILE A 47 7.43 -8.55 -5.32
CA ILE A 47 6.60 -8.04 -4.22
C ILE A 47 7.49 -7.65 -3.03
N ALA A 48 8.40 -8.53 -2.60
CA ALA A 48 9.28 -8.27 -1.45
C ALA A 48 10.17 -7.04 -1.67
N THR A 49 10.80 -6.92 -2.84
CA THR A 49 11.61 -5.75 -3.21
C THR A 49 10.78 -4.47 -3.22
N ASN A 50 9.56 -4.52 -3.76
CA ASN A 50 8.62 -3.39 -3.71
C ASN A 50 8.25 -3.01 -2.26
N LYS A 51 8.05 -3.98 -1.36
CA LYS A 51 7.73 -3.72 0.05
C LYS A 51 8.85 -3.00 0.77
N LEU A 52 10.09 -3.44 0.56
CA LEU A 52 11.25 -2.77 1.14
C LEU A 52 11.36 -1.32 0.65
N GLN A 53 11.20 -1.10 -0.65
CA GLN A 53 11.22 0.25 -1.22
C GLN A 53 10.07 1.13 -0.68
N ALA A 54 8.85 0.58 -0.60
CA ALA A 54 7.68 1.29 -0.12
C ALA A 54 7.79 1.72 1.36
N CYS A 55 8.59 1.02 2.18
CA CYS A 55 8.87 1.43 3.56
C CYS A 55 9.47 2.85 3.62
N PHE A 56 10.44 3.18 2.76
CA PHE A 56 11.09 4.49 2.78
C PHE A 56 10.16 5.61 2.32
N GLY A 57 9.36 5.38 1.26
CA GLY A 57 8.39 6.34 0.76
C GLY A 57 7.29 6.62 1.79
N SER A 58 6.68 5.56 2.33
CA SER A 58 5.62 5.65 3.33
C SER A 58 6.12 6.20 4.68
N PHE A 59 7.36 5.90 5.10
CA PHE A 59 7.99 6.51 6.27
C PHE A 59 8.13 8.02 6.12
N THR A 60 8.66 8.47 4.99
CA THR A 60 8.88 9.90 4.71
C THR A 60 7.55 10.65 4.69
N ALA A 61 6.54 10.11 4.00
CA ALA A 61 5.19 10.69 3.98
C ALA A 61 4.55 10.70 5.37
N THR A 62 4.65 9.62 6.13
CA THR A 62 4.14 9.52 7.51
C THR A 62 4.78 10.58 8.40
N ARG A 63 6.11 10.71 8.35
CA ARG A 63 6.84 11.73 9.12
C ARG A 63 6.40 13.14 8.77
N PHE A 64 6.21 13.43 7.48
CA PHE A 64 5.69 14.71 7.02
C PHE A 64 4.30 15.01 7.62
N PHE A 65 3.35 14.07 7.50
CA PHE A 65 1.99 14.27 8.00
C PHE A 65 1.90 14.35 9.54
N ILE A 66 2.79 13.66 10.26
CA ILE A 66 2.92 13.79 11.72
C ILE A 66 3.39 15.20 12.09
N LYS A 67 4.43 15.72 11.40
CA LYS A 67 4.93 17.08 11.62
C LYS A 67 3.86 18.14 11.35
N GLN A 68 3.03 17.93 10.33
CA GLN A 68 1.89 18.78 10.02
C GLN A 68 0.69 18.61 10.96
N LYS A 69 0.81 17.75 11.99
CA LYS A 69 -0.27 17.46 12.96
C LYS A 69 -1.56 16.93 12.32
N LEU A 70 -1.48 16.41 11.09
CA LEU A 70 -2.61 15.84 10.35
C LEU A 70 -2.93 14.41 10.80
N VAL A 71 -1.93 13.70 11.35
CA VAL A 71 -2.10 12.38 11.94
C VAL A 71 -1.26 12.26 13.22
N SER A 72 -1.77 11.53 14.21
CA SER A 72 -1.05 11.25 15.45
C SER A 72 -1.02 9.73 15.69
N PRO A 73 0.16 9.08 15.66
CA PRO A 73 0.29 7.64 15.89
C PRO A 73 -0.28 7.21 17.25
N LYS A 74 -0.06 8.04 18.29
CA LYS A 74 -0.61 7.82 19.64
C LYS A 74 -2.14 7.73 19.65
N LYS A 75 -2.82 8.45 18.75
CA LYS A 75 -4.29 8.42 18.61
C LYS A 75 -4.79 7.31 17.67
N GLN A 76 -3.88 6.60 16.99
CA GLN A 76 -4.20 5.58 15.98
C GLN A 76 -3.67 4.19 16.35
N VAL A 77 -3.25 3.96 17.61
CA VAL A 77 -2.68 2.69 18.09
C VAL A 77 -3.53 1.48 17.67
N TRP A 78 -4.85 1.52 17.87
CA TRP A 78 -5.73 0.42 17.46
C TRP A 78 -5.82 0.21 15.95
N GLY A 79 -5.65 1.27 15.16
CA GLY A 79 -5.57 1.17 13.70
C GLY A 79 -4.25 0.54 13.27
N ILE A 80 -3.14 0.98 13.88
CA ILE A 80 -1.80 0.42 13.66
C ILE A 80 -1.79 -1.08 13.98
N ILE A 81 -2.33 -1.48 15.14
CA ILE A 81 -2.42 -2.90 15.53
C ILE A 81 -3.26 -3.68 14.51
N ALA A 82 -4.43 -3.17 14.12
CA ALA A 82 -5.28 -3.85 13.15
C ALA A 82 -4.61 -4.00 11.77
N ALA A 83 -3.93 -2.94 11.30
CA ALA A 83 -3.19 -2.94 10.05
C ALA A 83 -2.03 -3.94 10.10
N ALA A 84 -1.27 -3.94 11.20
CA ALA A 84 -0.17 -4.86 11.44
C ALA A 84 -0.64 -6.32 11.45
N ILE A 85 -1.69 -6.65 12.20
CA ILE A 85 -2.24 -8.02 12.24
C ILE A 85 -2.70 -8.44 10.84
N GLY A 86 -3.44 -7.58 10.15
CA GLY A 86 -3.86 -7.85 8.77
C GLY A 86 -2.67 -8.14 7.87
N ALA A 87 -1.68 -7.24 7.85
CA ALA A 87 -0.50 -7.36 7.02
C ALA A 87 0.37 -8.58 7.33
N ALA A 88 0.52 -8.95 8.61
CA ALA A 88 1.24 -10.16 9.00
C ALA A 88 0.52 -11.41 8.46
N ILE A 89 -0.80 -11.49 8.62
CA ILE A 89 -1.59 -12.62 8.10
C ILE A 89 -1.51 -12.65 6.57
N GLY A 90 -1.58 -11.50 5.90
CA GLY A 90 -1.45 -11.41 4.44
C GLY A 90 -0.07 -11.86 3.93
N ALA A 91 1.00 -11.41 4.59
CA ALA A 91 2.38 -11.77 4.25
C ALA A 91 2.67 -13.26 4.47
N LEU A 92 2.10 -13.86 5.52
CA LEU A 92 2.18 -15.32 5.71
C LEU A 92 1.33 -16.07 4.69
N ALA A 93 0.15 -15.55 4.36
CA ALA A 93 -0.76 -16.20 3.41
C ALA A 93 -0.18 -16.28 1.99
N ILE A 94 0.52 -15.25 1.49
CA ILE A 94 1.11 -15.30 0.15
C ILE A 94 2.20 -16.38 0.02
N GLN A 95 2.89 -16.71 1.11
CA GLN A 95 3.91 -17.77 1.12
C GLN A 95 3.32 -19.18 0.91
N LEU A 96 2.01 -19.34 1.09
CA LEU A 96 1.31 -20.62 0.88
C LEU A 96 0.96 -20.86 -0.59
N PHE A 97 1.14 -19.87 -1.48
CA PHE A 97 0.80 -19.97 -2.89
C PHE A 97 1.98 -20.43 -3.72
N ASP A 98 1.71 -21.31 -4.70
CA ASP A 98 2.70 -21.68 -5.70
C ASP A 98 3.07 -20.47 -6.57
N SER A 99 4.35 -20.32 -6.85
CA SER A 99 4.86 -19.20 -7.65
C SER A 99 4.25 -19.15 -9.06
N GLN A 100 3.91 -20.28 -9.68
CA GLN A 100 3.27 -20.32 -11.00
C GLN A 100 1.86 -19.71 -10.99
N ILE A 101 1.11 -19.93 -9.91
CA ILE A 101 -0.22 -19.32 -9.72
C ILE A 101 -0.07 -17.81 -9.60
N LEU A 102 0.90 -17.34 -8.81
CA LEU A 102 1.19 -15.91 -8.66
C LEU A 102 1.65 -15.27 -9.97
N ILE A 103 2.55 -15.92 -10.73
CA ILE A 103 3.00 -15.41 -12.05
C ILE A 103 1.81 -15.18 -12.98
N THR A 104 0.85 -16.10 -12.96
CA THR A 104 -0.32 -16.04 -13.85
C THR A 104 -1.31 -14.97 -13.39
N LEU A 105 -1.62 -14.90 -12.10
CA LEU A 105 -2.66 -14.01 -11.57
C LEU A 105 -2.20 -12.56 -11.39
N LEU A 106 -0.93 -12.35 -11.08
CA LEU A 106 -0.40 -11.04 -10.69
C LEU A 106 -0.59 -9.95 -11.76
N PRO A 107 -0.31 -10.19 -13.05
CA PRO A 107 -0.57 -9.19 -14.10
C PRO A 107 -2.04 -8.78 -14.19
N PHE A 108 -2.97 -9.72 -14.12
CA PHE A 108 -4.42 -9.42 -14.16
C PHE A 108 -4.85 -8.64 -12.93
N ALA A 109 -4.37 -9.02 -11.74
CA ALA A 109 -4.65 -8.28 -10.51
C ALA A 109 -4.16 -6.84 -10.61
N LEU A 110 -2.92 -6.61 -11.08
CA LEU A 110 -2.37 -5.27 -11.29
C LEU A 110 -3.22 -4.43 -12.25
N ILE A 111 -3.67 -5.01 -13.37
CA ILE A 111 -4.54 -4.32 -14.32
C ILE A 111 -5.88 -3.94 -13.67
N LEU A 112 -6.51 -4.88 -12.96
CA LEU A 112 -7.78 -4.62 -12.26
C LEU A 112 -7.64 -3.50 -11.22
N ILE A 113 -6.54 -3.52 -10.45
CA ILE A 113 -6.26 -2.48 -9.46
C ILE A 113 -5.99 -1.15 -10.16
N ALA A 114 -5.20 -1.12 -11.23
CA ALA A 114 -4.93 0.10 -11.99
C ALA A 114 -6.23 0.71 -12.55
N LEU A 115 -7.09 -0.10 -13.15
CA LEU A 115 -8.41 0.32 -13.62
C LEU A 115 -9.27 0.86 -12.47
N TYR A 116 -9.30 0.14 -11.35
CA TYR A 116 -10.01 0.60 -10.16
C TYR A 116 -9.48 1.96 -9.70
N LEU A 117 -8.17 2.18 -9.60
CA LEU A 117 -7.60 3.46 -9.17
C LEU A 117 -7.97 4.62 -10.11
N VAL A 118 -8.02 4.36 -11.42
CA VAL A 118 -8.44 5.37 -12.41
C VAL A 118 -9.90 5.77 -12.19
N VAL A 119 -10.79 4.80 -12.01
CA VAL A 119 -12.22 5.06 -11.77
C VAL A 119 -12.46 5.66 -10.39
N ALA A 120 -11.71 5.21 -9.39
CA ALA A 120 -11.86 5.59 -8.00
C ALA A 120 -11.35 7.01 -7.69
N LYS A 121 -10.65 7.67 -8.62
CA LYS A 121 -10.26 9.09 -8.51
C LYS A 121 -11.46 9.99 -8.22
N ASN A 122 -12.64 9.65 -8.75
CA ASN A 122 -13.89 10.39 -8.52
C ASN A 122 -14.56 10.06 -7.18
N LEU A 123 -14.03 9.09 -6.42
CA LEU A 123 -14.59 8.68 -5.12
C LEU A 123 -13.94 9.38 -3.93
N GLY A 124 -12.98 10.28 -4.15
CA GLY A 124 -12.26 11.00 -3.10
C GLY A 124 -13.12 11.97 -2.27
N GLU A 125 -14.36 12.21 -2.67
CA GLU A 125 -15.30 13.05 -1.92
C GLU A 125 -15.66 12.43 -0.56
N PRO A 126 -15.49 13.18 0.55
CA PRO A 126 -15.88 12.72 1.88
C PRO A 126 -17.37 12.40 1.94
N ALA A 127 -17.75 11.37 2.70
CA ALA A 127 -19.16 11.20 3.07
C ALA A 127 -19.63 12.30 4.03
N ASP A 128 -20.93 12.61 4.05
CA ASP A 128 -21.49 13.66 4.93
C ASP A 128 -21.27 13.35 6.43
N LYS A 129 -21.34 12.08 6.79
CA LYS A 129 -21.16 11.61 8.17
C LYS A 129 -20.45 10.26 8.23
N PRO A 130 -19.72 9.97 9.33
CA PRO A 130 -19.09 8.67 9.53
C PRO A 130 -20.13 7.55 9.49
N LYS A 131 -19.92 6.55 8.64
CA LYS A 131 -20.78 5.36 8.53
C LYS A 131 -20.44 4.32 9.58
N LEU A 132 -19.19 4.28 10.02
CA LEU A 132 -18.69 3.33 11.01
C LEU A 132 -18.00 4.04 12.18
N ASN A 133 -18.17 3.48 13.38
CA ASN A 133 -17.37 3.88 14.52
C ASN A 133 -15.90 3.44 14.34
N LYS A 134 -15.00 4.00 15.15
CA LYS A 134 -13.55 3.73 15.08
C LYS A 134 -13.21 2.23 15.21
N LYS A 135 -13.86 1.55 16.15
CA LYS A 135 -13.57 0.14 16.47
C LYS A 135 -13.92 -0.77 15.30
N ASN A 136 -15.15 -0.67 14.80
CA ASN A 136 -15.66 -1.49 13.70
C ASN A 136 -14.90 -1.19 12.41
N PHE A 137 -14.60 0.08 12.14
CA PHE A 137 -13.81 0.47 10.98
C PHE A 137 -12.40 -0.13 11.01
N ASN A 138 -11.72 -0.09 12.17
CA ASN A 138 -10.39 -0.67 12.30
C ASN A 138 -10.42 -2.21 12.16
N ALA A 139 -11.39 -2.87 12.79
CA ALA A 139 -11.52 -4.32 12.78
C ALA A 139 -11.95 -4.92 11.42
N SER A 140 -12.52 -4.10 10.52
CA SER A 140 -12.97 -4.54 9.19
C SER A 140 -12.10 -3.97 8.07
N PHE A 141 -12.17 -2.66 7.82
CA PHE A 141 -11.48 -2.02 6.70
C PHE A 141 -9.97 -1.97 6.90
N ILE A 142 -9.49 -1.57 8.08
CA ILE A 142 -8.05 -1.41 8.30
C ILE A 142 -7.33 -2.76 8.33
N SER A 143 -7.89 -3.76 9.01
CA SER A 143 -7.36 -5.12 9.00
C SER A 143 -7.47 -5.77 7.61
N GLY A 144 -8.59 -5.62 6.90
CA GLY A 144 -8.79 -6.21 5.58
C GLY A 144 -7.89 -5.59 4.51
N ILE A 145 -7.75 -4.26 4.51
CA ILE A 145 -6.79 -3.57 3.63
C ILE A 145 -5.35 -3.90 4.06
N GLY A 146 -5.09 -4.06 5.37
CA GLY A 146 -3.80 -4.53 5.86
C GLY A 146 -3.44 -5.92 5.34
N PHE A 147 -4.39 -6.86 5.37
CA PHE A 147 -4.23 -8.20 4.78
C PHE A 147 -3.92 -8.11 3.28
N TYR A 148 -4.70 -7.33 2.54
CA TYR A 148 -4.43 -7.08 1.14
C TYR A 148 -3.03 -6.48 0.91
N ASP A 149 -2.63 -5.52 1.74
CA ASP A 149 -1.33 -4.89 1.61
C ASP A 149 -0.21 -5.89 1.83
N GLY A 150 -0.31 -6.72 2.87
CA GLY A 150 0.72 -7.71 3.16
C GLY A 150 0.76 -8.87 2.19
N PHE A 151 -0.39 -9.23 1.60
CA PHE A 151 -0.45 -10.23 0.55
C PHE A 151 0.09 -9.69 -0.78
N PHE A 152 -0.42 -8.54 -1.24
CA PHE A 152 -0.18 -8.04 -2.59
C PHE A 152 0.54 -6.69 -2.60
N GLY A 153 -0.13 -5.65 -2.10
CA GLY A 153 0.48 -4.34 -1.85
C GLY A 153 0.17 -3.15 -2.77
N PRO A 154 0.07 -3.30 -4.10
CA PRO A 154 -0.21 -2.18 -5.00
C PRO A 154 -1.53 -1.45 -4.70
N GLY A 155 -1.55 -0.12 -4.75
CA GLY A 155 -2.79 0.65 -4.58
C GLY A 155 -3.33 0.76 -3.15
N THR A 156 -2.69 0.12 -2.16
CA THR A 156 -3.17 0.10 -0.77
C THR A 156 -3.35 1.51 -0.20
N GLY A 157 -2.44 2.45 -0.49
CA GLY A 157 -2.58 3.80 0.05
C GLY A 157 -3.84 4.50 -0.44
N THR A 158 -4.26 4.24 -1.68
CA THR A 158 -5.56 4.71 -2.17
C THR A 158 -6.70 3.99 -1.47
N PHE A 159 -6.63 2.66 -1.27
CA PHE A 159 -7.69 1.91 -0.57
C PHE A 159 -7.91 2.42 0.85
N PHE A 160 -6.83 2.62 1.61
CA PHE A 160 -6.91 3.25 2.93
C PHE A 160 -7.53 4.64 2.82
N THR A 161 -7.03 5.50 1.93
CA THR A 161 -7.53 6.88 1.77
C THR A 161 -9.03 6.89 1.49
N LEU A 162 -9.49 6.14 0.50
CA LEU A 162 -10.91 6.09 0.13
C LEU A 162 -11.77 5.50 1.24
N SER A 163 -11.27 4.49 1.96
CA SER A 163 -11.99 3.92 3.12
C SER A 163 -12.17 4.98 4.22
N TYR A 164 -11.16 5.79 4.51
CA TYR A 164 -11.27 6.90 5.46
C TYR A 164 -12.23 7.99 4.96
N CYS A 165 -12.19 8.37 3.68
CA CYS A 165 -13.13 9.33 3.11
C CYS A 165 -14.59 8.85 3.20
N LYS A 166 -14.86 7.62 2.76
CA LYS A 166 -16.24 7.10 2.64
C LYS A 166 -16.83 6.55 3.93
N MET A 167 -16.00 5.97 4.80
CA MET A 167 -16.50 5.34 6.04
C MET A 167 -16.35 6.23 7.26
N ARG A 168 -15.37 7.14 7.26
CA ARG A 168 -15.05 8.00 8.40
C ARG A 168 -15.24 9.49 8.11
N ALA A 169 -15.76 9.86 6.94
CA ALA A 169 -16.08 11.23 6.54
C ALA A 169 -14.86 12.19 6.66
N MET A 170 -13.66 11.68 6.41
CA MET A 170 -12.44 12.48 6.44
C MET A 170 -12.25 13.19 5.10
N SER A 171 -11.73 14.43 5.14
CA SER A 171 -11.24 15.10 3.94
C SER A 171 -10.13 14.27 3.28
N LEU A 172 -9.95 14.41 1.97
CA LEU A 172 -8.93 13.65 1.24
C LEU A 172 -7.54 13.79 1.88
N ILE A 173 -7.16 15.01 2.29
CA ILE A 173 -5.88 15.29 2.95
C ILE A 173 -5.76 14.54 4.29
N GLN A 174 -6.80 14.57 5.13
CA GLN A 174 -6.79 13.85 6.41
C GLN A 174 -6.75 12.34 6.18
N ALA A 175 -7.55 11.84 5.25
CA ALA A 175 -7.61 10.43 4.90
C ALA A 175 -6.24 9.92 4.39
N THR A 176 -5.57 10.69 3.51
CA THR A 176 -4.22 10.36 3.03
C THR A 176 -3.21 10.36 4.18
N ALA A 177 -3.27 11.32 5.10
CA ALA A 177 -2.38 11.35 6.26
C ALA A 177 -2.50 10.09 7.13
N HIS A 178 -3.74 9.65 7.38
CA HIS A 178 -4.00 8.39 8.09
C HIS A 178 -3.58 7.16 7.28
N ALA A 179 -3.86 7.15 5.98
CA ALA A 179 -3.49 6.07 5.07
C ALA A 179 -1.98 5.83 5.02
N LYS A 180 -1.15 6.90 4.98
CA LYS A 180 0.31 6.76 4.95
C LYS A 180 0.87 6.15 6.22
N LEU A 181 0.30 6.50 7.38
CA LEU A 181 0.66 5.86 8.64
C LEU A 181 0.32 4.36 8.64
N MET A 182 -0.85 3.98 8.11
CA MET A 182 -1.22 2.57 7.99
C MET A 182 -0.32 1.84 6.98
N ASN A 183 -0.06 2.42 5.80
CA ASN A 183 0.88 1.87 4.81
C ASN A 183 2.27 1.65 5.36
N PHE A 184 2.79 2.60 6.14
CA PHE A 184 4.11 2.44 6.74
C PHE A 184 4.13 1.26 7.70
N THR A 185 3.06 1.11 8.49
CA THR A 185 2.90 -0.01 9.42
C THR A 185 2.87 -1.34 8.66
N THR A 186 2.00 -1.46 7.67
CA THR A 186 1.82 -2.70 6.90
C THR A 186 3.06 -3.05 6.09
N ASN A 187 3.71 -2.08 5.42
CA ASN A 187 4.93 -2.34 4.65
C ASN A 187 6.06 -2.88 5.53
N ILE A 188 6.28 -2.32 6.73
CA ILE A 188 7.30 -2.82 7.67
C ILE A 188 6.96 -4.23 8.14
N VAL A 189 5.70 -4.47 8.48
CA VAL A 189 5.27 -5.78 8.99
C VAL A 189 5.40 -6.85 7.90
N SER A 190 5.10 -6.52 6.64
CA SER A 190 5.17 -7.47 5.53
C SER A 190 6.57 -7.78 5.02
N LEU A 191 7.63 -7.34 5.72
CA LEU A 191 9.01 -7.74 5.47
C LEU A 191 9.44 -9.02 6.20
N MET A 192 8.54 -9.62 7.00
CA MET A 192 8.77 -10.86 7.74
C MET A 192 8.79 -12.12 6.87
#